data_AF-A0AAD4DSV2-F1
#
_entry.id   AF-A0AAD4DSV2-F1
#
_cell.length_a   1.000
_cell.length_b   1.000
_cell.length_c   1.000
_cell.angle_alpha   90.00
_cell.angle_beta   90.00
_cell.angle_gamma   90.00
#
_symmetry.space_group_name_H-M   'P 1'
#
loop_
_entity.id
_entity.type
_entity.pdbx_description
1 polymer ?
#
loop_
_entity_poly.entity_id
_entity_poly.type
_entity_poly.pdbx_seq_one_letter_code
_entity_poly.pdbx_strand_id
1 'polypeptide(L)'
;PATIWTSEEEGALVEFLLSEFSASGDGNPKEATFKAAASLLTERFPNASGAEKTSDACRNKWQSLKSAYNTVLDIKNTSGFTWSDEFGAGIVRKNDDVWDRYV
;
A
#
# COMPACT_ATOMS: atom_id res chain seq x y z
N PRO A 1 -17.32 -9.88 -9.55
CA PRO A 1 -17.20 -8.48 -9.07
C PRO A 1 -15.77 -8.22 -8.58
N ALA A 2 -15.22 -7.02 -8.80
CA ALA A 2 -13.92 -6.66 -8.24
C ALA A 2 -14.04 -6.33 -6.74
N THR A 3 -13.00 -6.58 -5.95
CA THR A 3 -12.92 -6.10 -4.58
C THR A 3 -12.73 -4.58 -4.60
N ILE A 4 -13.64 -3.85 -3.96
CA ILE A 4 -13.53 -2.40 -3.80
C ILE A 4 -12.95 -2.13 -2.41
N TRP A 5 -12.00 -1.21 -2.34
CA TRP A 5 -11.29 -0.85 -1.11
C TRP A 5 -11.49 0.64 -0.83
N THR A 6 -11.98 0.97 0.36
CA THR A 6 -11.96 2.35 0.87
C THR A 6 -10.68 2.59 1.68
N SER A 7 -10.36 3.86 1.93
CA SER A 7 -9.20 4.23 2.73
C SER A 7 -9.31 3.74 4.18
N GLU A 8 -10.51 3.65 4.74
CA GLU A 8 -10.75 3.10 6.07
C GLU A 8 -10.48 1.59 6.12
N GLU A 9 -10.88 0.85 5.08
CA GLU A 9 -10.62 -0.59 4.97
C GLU A 9 -9.13 -0.87 4.75
N GLU A 10 -8.45 -0.06 3.94
CA GLU A 10 -6.99 -0.11 3.76
C GLU A 10 -6.26 0.20 5.07
N GLY A 11 -6.69 1.24 5.79
CA GLY A 11 -6.13 1.61 7.09
C GLY A 11 -6.27 0.48 8.11
N ALA A 12 -7.47 -0.10 8.22
CA ALA A 12 -7.72 -1.23 9.11
C ALA A 12 -6.86 -2.46 8.78
N LEU A 13 -6.67 -2.76 7.48
CA LEU A 13 -5.79 -3.84 7.04
C LEU A 13 -4.34 -3.57 7.46
N VAL A 14 -3.81 -2.37 7.19
CA VAL A 14 -2.43 -2.01 7.49
C VAL A 14 -2.18 -2.03 9.01
N GLU A 15 -3.07 -1.42 9.79
CA GLU A 15 -2.99 -1.42 11.26
C GLU A 15 -2.91 -2.84 11.83
N PHE A 16 -3.80 -3.72 11.38
CA PHE A 16 -3.83 -5.11 11.84
C PHE A 16 -2.56 -5.88 11.46
N LEU A 17 -2.10 -5.75 10.21
CA LEU A 17 -0.87 -6.43 9.80
C LEU A 17 0.34 -5.93 10.59
N LEU A 18 0.44 -4.61 10.83
CA LEU A 18 1.51 -4.01 11.63
C LEU A 18 1.49 -4.46 13.09
N SER A 19 0.32 -4.61 13.71
CA SER A 19 0.24 -5.15 15.08
C SER A 19 0.76 -6.59 15.15
N GLU A 20 0.41 -7.42 14.18
CA GLU A 20 0.85 -8.82 14.10
C GLU A 20 2.36 -8.95 13.84
N PHE A 21 2.95 -8.01 13.10
CA PHE A 21 4.39 -7.93 12.86
C PHE A 21 5.19 -7.58 14.12
N SER A 22 4.71 -6.61 14.89
CA SER A 22 5.37 -6.20 16.13
C SER A 22 5.50 -7.37 17.13
N ALA A 23 4.61 -8.36 17.02
CA ALA A 23 4.62 -9.57 17.83
C ALA A 23 5.47 -10.72 17.24
N SER A 24 5.72 -10.73 15.92
CA SER A 24 6.24 -11.91 15.22
C SER A 24 7.72 -11.85 14.83
N GLY A 25 8.37 -10.68 14.92
CA GLY A 25 9.83 -10.52 14.74
C GLY A 25 10.40 -10.87 13.35
N ASP A 26 9.57 -11.32 12.41
CA ASP A 26 9.98 -11.87 11.12
C ASP A 26 9.20 -11.22 9.96
N GLY A 27 9.87 -11.07 8.82
CA GLY A 27 9.38 -10.31 7.67
C GLY A 27 8.16 -10.92 6.97
N ASN A 28 7.36 -10.05 6.32
CA ASN A 28 6.13 -10.31 5.54
C ASN A 28 5.02 -11.14 6.25
N PRO A 29 3.72 -10.80 6.09
CA PRO A 29 2.68 -11.48 6.85
C PRO A 29 2.52 -12.91 6.33
N LYS A 30 2.28 -13.86 7.25
CA LYS A 30 1.97 -15.25 6.89
C LYS A 30 0.54 -15.34 6.34
N GLU A 31 0.24 -16.42 5.62
CA GLU A 31 -1.12 -16.66 5.11
C GLU A 31 -2.18 -16.67 6.24
N ALA A 32 -1.83 -17.23 7.40
CA ALA A 32 -2.71 -17.22 8.58
C ALA A 32 -3.06 -15.79 9.03
N THR A 33 -2.11 -14.86 8.95
CA THR A 33 -2.32 -13.45 9.28
C THR A 33 -3.30 -12.81 8.29
N PHE A 34 -3.20 -13.12 6.99
CA PHE A 34 -4.14 -12.61 6.00
C PHE A 34 -5.56 -13.20 6.14
N LYS A 35 -5.68 -14.46 6.57
CA LYS A 35 -6.98 -15.05 6.94
C LYS A 35 -7.60 -14.33 8.13
N ALA A 36 -6.82 -14.04 9.16
CA ALA A 36 -7.28 -13.28 10.32
C ALA A 36 -7.69 -11.85 9.94
N ALA A 37 -6.92 -11.20 9.07
CA ALA A 37 -7.24 -9.87 8.55
C ALA A 37 -8.56 -9.87 7.75
N ALA A 38 -8.79 -10.88 6.91
CA ALA A 38 -10.03 -11.02 6.16
C ALA A 38 -11.25 -11.14 7.10
N SER A 39 -11.16 -12.00 8.12
CA SER A 39 -12.22 -12.13 9.13
C SER A 39 -12.50 -10.81 9.86
N LEU A 40 -11.43 -10.09 10.26
CA LEU A 40 -11.56 -8.79 10.91
C LEU A 40 -12.24 -7.75 10.01
N LEU A 41 -11.88 -7.70 8.73
CA LEU A 41 -12.49 -6.77 7.78
C LEU A 41 -13.97 -7.08 7.55
N THR A 42 -14.33 -8.36 7.46
CA THR A 42 -15.74 -8.77 7.33
C THR A 42 -16.56 -8.39 8.58
N GLU A 43 -15.99 -8.53 9.78
CA GLU A 43 -16.67 -8.14 11.03
C GLU A 43 -16.79 -6.61 11.18
N ARG A 44 -15.71 -5.88 10.88
CA ARG A 44 -15.63 -4.42 11.05
C ARG A 44 -16.41 -3.66 9.96
N PHE A 45 -16.53 -4.23 8.76
CA PHE A 45 -17.17 -3.63 7.60
C PHE A 45 -18.21 -4.59 6.97
N PRO A 46 -19.31 -4.93 7.68
CA PRO A 46 -20.27 -5.93 7.21
C PRO A 46 -21.03 -5.52 5.95
N ASN A 47 -21.08 -4.22 5.66
CA ASN A 47 -21.73 -3.64 4.48
C ASN A 47 -20.71 -3.13 3.45
N ALA A 48 -19.52 -3.73 3.40
CA ALA A 48 -18.48 -3.39 2.45
C ALA A 48 -18.98 -3.54 1.00
N SER A 49 -18.59 -2.60 0.14
CA SER A 49 -18.94 -2.65 -1.28
C SER A 49 -18.04 -3.62 -2.07
N GLY A 50 -18.58 -4.16 -3.17
CA GLY A 50 -17.83 -5.02 -4.09
C GLY A 50 -17.76 -6.48 -3.63
N ALA A 51 -16.74 -7.20 -4.12
CA ALA A 51 -16.48 -8.57 -3.68
C ALA A 51 -15.88 -8.64 -2.27
N GLU A 52 -16.08 -9.78 -1.61
CA GLU A 52 -15.50 -10.08 -0.31
C GLU A 52 -13.97 -9.90 -0.29
N LYS A 53 -13.46 -9.40 0.83
CA LYS A 53 -12.03 -9.22 1.07
C LYS A 53 -11.43 -10.51 1.61
N THR A 54 -11.29 -11.48 0.72
CA THR A 54 -10.66 -12.77 1.03
C THR A 54 -9.21 -12.60 1.48
N SER A 55 -8.61 -13.66 2.04
CA SER A 55 -7.19 -13.70 2.39
C SER A 55 -6.29 -13.28 1.21
N ASP A 56 -6.60 -13.75 0.00
CA ASP A 56 -5.84 -13.40 -1.21
C ASP A 56 -6.04 -11.94 -1.60
N ALA A 57 -7.26 -11.41 -1.49
CA ALA A 57 -7.50 -9.99 -1.72
C ALA A 57 -6.72 -9.12 -0.73
N CYS A 58 -6.66 -9.50 0.54
CA CYS A 58 -5.87 -8.81 1.57
C CYS A 58 -4.37 -8.86 1.25
N ARG A 59 -3.86 -10.01 0.81
CA ARG A 59 -2.46 -10.18 0.41
C ARG A 59 -2.09 -9.31 -0.79
N ASN A 60 -2.91 -9.34 -1.84
CA ASN A 60 -2.69 -8.54 -3.04
C ASN A 60 -2.74 -7.05 -2.72
N LYS A 61 -3.68 -6.64 -1.85
CA LYS A 61 -3.80 -5.25 -1.43
C LYS A 61 -2.58 -4.79 -0.63
N TRP A 62 -2.11 -5.59 0.31
CA TRP A 62 -0.89 -5.32 1.07
C TRP A 62 0.33 -5.15 0.15
N GLN A 63 0.50 -6.05 -0.83
CA GLN A 63 1.61 -5.95 -1.80
C GLN A 63 1.54 -4.66 -2.61
N SER A 64 0.35 -4.28 -3.09
CA SER A 64 0.13 -3.03 -3.83
C SER A 64 0.45 -1.81 -2.97
N LEU A 65 -0.05 -1.74 -1.73
CA LEU A 65 0.22 -0.64 -0.80
C LEU A 65 1.71 -0.52 -0.46
N LYS A 66 2.37 -1.65 -0.19
CA LYS A 66 3.80 -1.70 0.09
C LYS A 66 4.63 -1.24 -1.12
N SER A 67 4.21 -1.62 -2.34
CA SER A 67 4.84 -1.17 -3.58
C SER A 67 4.74 0.34 -3.73
N ALA A 68 3.54 0.91 -3.57
CA ALA A 68 3.32 2.35 -3.65
C ALA A 68 4.14 3.12 -2.59
N TYR A 69 4.18 2.61 -1.35
CA TYR A 69 5.02 3.18 -0.30
C TYR A 69 6.51 3.16 -0.65
N ASN A 70 7.01 2.04 -1.17
CA ASN A 70 8.41 1.93 -1.59
C ASN A 70 8.74 2.90 -2.74
N THR A 71 7.83 3.07 -3.70
CA THR A 71 7.98 4.08 -4.77
C THR A 71 8.10 5.49 -4.19
N VAL A 72 7.25 5.86 -3.22
CA VAL A 72 7.33 7.17 -2.56
C VAL A 72 8.65 7.34 -1.81
N LEU A 73 9.12 6.30 -1.11
CA LEU A 73 10.43 6.33 -0.44
C LEU A 73 11.58 6.52 -1.42
N ASP A 74 11.52 5.84 -2.57
CA ASP A 74 12.56 5.89 -3.60
C ASP A 74 12.65 7.30 -4.22
N ILE A 75 11.50 7.89 -4.56
CA ILE A 75 11.41 9.28 -5.02
C ILE A 75 11.99 10.23 -3.96
N LYS A 76 11.62 10.06 -2.68
CA LYS A 76 12.12 10.89 -1.58
C LYS A 76 13.64 10.80 -1.41
N ASN A 77 14.22 9.62 -1.62
CA ASN A 77 15.65 9.36 -1.41
C ASN A 77 16.50 9.66 -2.64
N THR A 78 15.90 9.82 -3.82
CA THR A 78 16.60 10.16 -5.06
C THR A 78 16.95 11.65 -5.06
N SER A 79 18.25 11.98 -5.00
CA SER A 79 18.72 13.37 -5.14
C SER A 79 18.50 13.85 -6.58
N GLY A 80 17.56 14.76 -6.78
CA GLY A 80 17.23 15.32 -8.11
C GLY A 80 15.81 15.87 -8.22
N PHE A 81 14.90 15.45 -7.34
CA PHE A 81 13.58 16.07 -7.20
C PHE A 81 13.69 17.30 -6.31
N THR A 82 13.67 18.50 -6.90
CA THR A 82 13.64 19.77 -6.16
C THR A 82 12.30 20.43 -6.38
N TRP A 83 11.57 20.82 -5.33
CA TRP A 83 10.40 21.67 -5.53
C TRP A 83 10.85 23.13 -5.66
N SER A 84 10.41 23.85 -6.68
CA SER A 84 10.58 25.30 -6.82
C SER A 84 9.28 25.93 -7.30
N ASP A 85 8.94 27.11 -6.79
CA ASP A 85 7.71 27.81 -7.20
C ASP A 85 7.71 28.20 -8.69
N GLU A 86 8.89 28.27 -9.31
CA GLU A 86 9.07 28.58 -10.73
C GLU A 86 8.90 27.35 -11.64
N PHE A 87 9.28 26.13 -11.20
CA PHE A 87 9.27 24.90 -12.01
C PHE A 87 8.42 23.75 -11.43
N GLY A 88 7.65 23.97 -10.35
CA GLY A 88 6.91 22.92 -9.64
C GLY A 88 7.86 21.89 -9.02
N ALA A 89 7.61 20.59 -9.21
CA ALA A 89 8.45 19.50 -8.67
C ALA A 89 9.89 19.40 -9.23
N GLY A 90 10.36 20.44 -9.93
CA GLY A 90 11.72 20.55 -10.45
C GLY A 90 12.10 19.35 -11.30
N ILE A 91 11.16 18.96 -12.18
CA ILE A 91 11.43 18.09 -13.31
C ILE A 91 12.24 18.92 -14.31
N VAL A 92 13.50 19.21 -13.96
CA VAL A 92 14.44 19.74 -14.94
C VAL A 92 14.64 18.60 -15.95
N ARG A 93 14.43 18.88 -17.25
CA ARG A 93 14.49 17.98 -18.44
C ARG A 93 15.69 17.02 -18.54
N LYS A 94 16.57 16.98 -17.54
CA LYS A 94 17.74 16.12 -17.44
C LYS A 94 17.47 14.75 -16.81
N ASN A 95 16.28 14.53 -16.23
CA ASN A 95 15.89 13.28 -15.53
C ASN A 95 14.63 12.60 -16.13
N ASP A 96 14.34 12.79 -17.43
CA ASP A 96 13.21 12.12 -18.10
C ASP A 96 13.30 10.57 -18.02
N ASP A 97 14.51 10.02 -17.88
CA ASP A 97 14.76 8.57 -17.78
C ASP A 97 14.36 7.94 -16.43
N VAL A 98 14.21 8.75 -15.39
CA VAL A 98 13.78 8.26 -14.06
C VAL A 98 12.27 7.99 -14.05
N TRP A 99 11.49 8.73 -14.87
CA TRP A 99 10.03 8.61 -14.91
C TRP A 99 9.55 7.33 -15.61
N ASP A 100 10.23 6.86 -16.65
CA ASP A 100 9.88 5.61 -17.36
C ASP A 100 9.84 4.36 -16.45
N ARG A 101 10.44 4.43 -15.24
CA ARG A 101 10.36 3.35 -14.24
C ARG A 101 9.06 3.32 -13.44
N TYR A 102 8.28 4.40 -13.42
CA TYR A 102 7.11 4.53 -12.54
C TYR A 102 5.79 4.85 -13.26
N VAL A 103 5.82 5.14 -14.57
CA VAL A 103 4.62 5.39 -15.41
C VAL A 103 4.25 4.15 -16.22
#